data_AF-A0A931N0U2-F1
#
_entry.id   AF-A0A931N0U2-F1
#
_cell.length_a   1.000
_cell.length_b   1.000
_cell.length_c   1.000
_cell.angle_alpha   90.00
_cell.angle_beta   90.00
_cell.angle_gamma   90.00
#
_symmetry.space_group_name_H-M   'P 1'
#
loop_
_entity.id
_entity.type
_entity.pdbx_description
1 polymer ?
#
loop_
_entity_poly.entity_id
_entity_poly.type
_entity_poly.pdbx_seq_one_letter_code
_entity_poly.pdbx_strand_id
1 'polypeptide(L)'
;MTNSSDAPVGGEVGGRFHELQAELAPRRRAPYRLTDEISIAPVTRGQLLALRRTHNDDEQMAVVLGDQYDAVEALFAERPLDEWYAFQKDLYAHLFGQGSSELPGGSQGS
;
A
#
# COMPACT_ATOMS: atom_id res chain seq x y z
N MET A 1 -21.79 -45.44 17.74
CA MET A 1 -20.45 -44.80 17.69
C MET A 1 -20.52 -43.70 16.65
N THR A 2 -20.65 -42.46 17.11
CA THR A 2 -20.57 -41.24 16.31
C THR A 2 -19.10 -40.90 16.08
N ASN A 3 -18.71 -40.55 14.85
CA ASN A 3 -18.24 -39.19 14.58
C ASN A 3 -17.96 -38.97 13.09
N SER A 4 -18.76 -38.06 12.53
CA SER A 4 -18.39 -36.94 11.68
C SER A 4 -17.03 -37.04 10.98
N SER A 5 -17.07 -37.30 9.66
CA SER A 5 -16.01 -36.93 8.74
C SER A 5 -16.40 -35.63 8.04
N ASP A 6 -15.46 -34.69 8.10
CA ASP A 6 -15.31 -33.46 7.32
C ASP A 6 -16.51 -32.52 7.16
N ALA A 7 -16.50 -31.46 7.98
CA ALA A 7 -16.98 -30.17 7.52
C ALA A 7 -15.92 -29.61 6.54
N PRO A 8 -16.28 -29.24 5.30
CA PRO A 8 -15.35 -28.54 4.43
C PRO A 8 -15.05 -27.15 5.03
N VAL A 9 -13.80 -26.92 5.43
CA VAL A 9 -13.27 -25.58 5.68
C VAL A 9 -13.10 -24.90 4.33
N GLY A 10 -14.20 -24.40 3.79
CA GLY A 10 -14.28 -23.77 2.48
C GLY A 10 -15.55 -22.94 2.41
N GLY A 11 -15.61 -21.88 3.23
CA GLY A 11 -16.73 -20.93 3.24
C GLY A 11 -16.80 -20.19 1.90
N GLU A 12 -17.69 -20.67 1.04
CA GLU A 12 -18.29 -20.02 -0.14
C GLU A 12 -17.50 -18.86 -0.75
N VAL A 13 -16.69 -19.16 -1.78
CA VAL A 13 -16.21 -18.13 -2.69
C VAL A 13 -17.36 -17.76 -3.65
N GLY A 14 -18.30 -16.96 -3.16
CA GLY A 14 -19.47 -16.52 -3.90
C GLY A 14 -20.11 -15.28 -3.28
N GLY A 15 -20.71 -14.42 -4.12
CA GLY A 15 -21.39 -13.19 -3.71
C GLY A 15 -20.70 -11.89 -4.17
N ARG A 16 -21.33 -10.74 -3.87
CA ARG A 16 -20.95 -9.44 -4.45
C ARG A 16 -19.50 -9.03 -4.21
N PHE A 17 -18.90 -9.45 -3.10
CA PHE A 17 -17.50 -9.17 -2.83
C PHE A 17 -16.55 -9.85 -3.83
N HIS A 18 -16.79 -11.12 -4.16
CA HIS A 18 -16.01 -11.85 -5.16
C HIS A 18 -16.19 -11.25 -6.56
N GLU A 19 -17.42 -10.86 -6.92
CA GLU A 19 -17.70 -10.15 -8.17
C GLU A 19 -16.94 -8.81 -8.27
N LEU A 20 -16.95 -8.01 -7.19
CA LEU A 20 -16.18 -6.77 -7.12
C LEU A 20 -14.67 -7.01 -7.25
N GLN A 21 -14.14 -8.08 -6.65
CA GLN A 21 -12.74 -8.44 -6.82
C GLN A 21 -12.40 -8.76 -8.27
N ALA A 22 -13.25 -9.55 -8.95
CA ALA A 22 -13.08 -9.90 -10.37
C ALA A 22 -13.20 -8.67 -11.28
N GLU A 23 -14.18 -7.79 -11.03
CA GLU A 23 -14.39 -6.54 -11.78
C GLU A 23 -13.19 -5.58 -11.64
N LEU A 24 -12.59 -5.51 -10.44
CA LEU A 24 -11.48 -4.61 -10.15
C LEU A 24 -10.12 -5.19 -10.53
N ALA A 25 -9.96 -6.52 -10.55
CA ALA A 25 -8.70 -7.19 -10.85
C ALA A 25 -7.98 -6.63 -12.10
N PRO A 26 -8.63 -6.47 -13.28
CA PRO A 26 -7.96 -5.94 -14.47
C PRO A 26 -7.64 -4.44 -14.41
N ARG A 27 -8.26 -3.69 -13.48
CA ARG A 27 -8.06 -2.24 -13.30
C ARG A 27 -7.15 -1.90 -12.13
N ARG A 28 -6.78 -2.89 -11.32
CA ARG A 28 -5.96 -2.69 -10.13
C ARG A 28 -4.56 -2.31 -10.56
N ARG A 29 -4.03 -1.23 -9.98
CA ARG A 29 -2.64 -0.84 -10.16
C ARG A 29 -1.73 -1.96 -9.65
N ALA A 30 -0.73 -2.32 -10.44
CA ALA A 30 0.29 -3.26 -10.01
C ALA A 30 1.07 -2.68 -8.81
N PRO A 31 1.69 -3.54 -7.98
CA PRO A 31 2.64 -3.08 -6.97
C PRO A 31 3.70 -2.15 -7.59
N TYR A 32 4.11 -1.12 -6.84
CA TYR A 32 5.21 -0.27 -7.23
C TYR A 32 6.51 -1.03 -7.02
N ARG A 33 7.25 -1.28 -8.10
CA ARG A 33 8.52 -2.01 -8.04
C ARG A 33 9.68 -1.00 -8.02
N LEU A 34 10.31 -0.86 -6.86
CA LEU A 34 11.46 0.03 -6.67
C LEU A 34 12.77 -0.67 -7.07
N THR A 35 12.91 -1.94 -6.68
CA THR A 35 14.01 -2.84 -7.08
C THR A 35 13.46 -4.23 -7.36
N ASP A 36 14.31 -5.18 -7.76
CA ASP A 36 13.87 -6.58 -7.94
C ASP A 36 13.35 -7.21 -6.64
N GLU A 37 13.85 -6.73 -5.49
CA GLU A 37 13.54 -7.24 -4.15
C GLU A 37 12.49 -6.37 -3.41
N ILE A 38 12.40 -5.08 -3.74
CA ILE A 38 11.50 -4.13 -3.08
C ILE A 38 10.27 -3.86 -3.96
N SER A 39 9.12 -4.34 -3.47
CA SER A 39 7.82 -4.17 -4.11
C SER A 39 6.81 -3.66 -3.09
N ILE A 40 6.23 -2.48 -3.36
CA ILE A 40 5.27 -1.80 -2.48
C ILE A 40 3.86 -2.06 -3.01
N ALA A 41 3.04 -2.73 -2.20
CA ALA A 41 1.68 -3.10 -2.57
C ALA A 41 0.74 -1.86 -2.65
N PRO A 42 -0.39 -1.96 -3.37
CA PRO A 42 -1.44 -0.94 -3.30
C PRO A 42 -1.91 -0.71 -1.86
N VAL A 43 -2.14 0.56 -1.51
CA VAL A 43 -2.54 0.96 -0.15
C VAL A 43 -3.87 0.33 0.24
N THR A 44 -3.89 -0.29 1.42
CA THR A 44 -5.09 -0.91 1.99
C THR A 44 -6.01 0.11 2.65
N ARG A 45 -7.27 -0.28 2.88
CA ARG A 45 -8.22 0.55 3.64
C ARG A 45 -7.71 0.88 5.06
N GLY A 46 -7.00 -0.05 5.69
CA GLY A 46 -6.40 0.10 7.02
C GLY A 46 -5.29 1.14 7.02
N GLN A 47 -4.35 1.06 6.07
CA GLN A 47 -3.30 2.06 5.90
C GLN A 47 -3.89 3.44 5.63
N LEU A 48 -4.93 3.55 4.78
CA LEU A 48 -5.61 4.84 4.56
C LEU A 48 -6.24 5.43 5.84
N LEU A 49 -6.72 4.59 6.77
CA LEU A 49 -7.21 5.07 8.07
C LEU A 49 -6.07 5.52 8.98
N ALA A 50 -4.93 4.84 8.94
CA ALA A 50 -3.74 5.22 9.68
C ALA A 50 -3.17 6.55 9.17
N LEU A 51 -3.09 6.73 7.85
CA LEU A 51 -2.64 7.98 7.20
C LEU A 51 -3.45 9.20 7.64
N ARG A 52 -4.76 9.05 7.86
CA ARG A 52 -5.63 10.14 8.34
C ARG A 52 -5.36 10.55 9.80
N ARG A 53 -4.61 9.74 10.54
CA ARG A 53 -4.31 9.95 11.97
C ARG A 53 -2.87 10.39 12.20
N THR A 54 -2.00 10.23 11.20
CA THR A 54 -0.59 10.63 11.23
C THR A 54 -0.43 12.06 10.74
N HIS A 55 0.36 12.85 11.46
CA HIS A 55 0.58 14.27 11.15
C HIS A 55 2.01 14.60 10.70
N ASN A 56 2.92 13.62 10.76
CA ASN A 56 4.29 13.73 10.29
C ASN A 56 4.47 12.94 8.99
N ASP A 57 5.22 13.49 8.05
CA ASP A 57 5.56 12.91 6.75
C ASP A 57 6.33 11.58 6.89
N ASP A 58 7.21 11.45 7.90
CA ASP A 58 7.98 10.21 8.12
C ASP A 58 7.06 9.07 8.60
N GLU A 59 6.15 9.36 9.53
CA GLU A 59 5.15 8.39 10.00
C GLU A 59 4.19 8.00 8.88
N GLN A 60 3.82 8.96 8.05
CA GLN A 60 3.00 8.73 6.87
C GLN A 60 3.73 7.82 5.87
N MET A 61 5.01 8.04 5.62
CA MET A 61 5.82 7.18 4.76
C MET A 61 5.92 5.76 5.31
N ALA A 62 6.14 5.59 6.61
CA ALA A 62 6.15 4.28 7.26
C ALA A 62 4.83 3.52 7.04
N VAL A 63 3.69 4.22 7.12
CA VAL A 63 2.38 3.61 6.85
C VAL A 63 2.24 3.19 5.38
N VAL A 64 2.71 4.00 4.43
CA VAL A 64 2.65 3.69 2.99
C VAL A 64 3.53 2.49 2.65
N LEU A 65 4.78 2.49 3.12
CA LEU A 65 5.76 1.46 2.81
C LEU A 65 5.46 0.14 3.52
N GLY A 66 4.84 0.18 4.69
CA GLY A 66 4.45 -1.00 5.46
C GLY A 66 5.66 -1.90 5.72
N ASP A 67 5.55 -3.18 5.36
CA ASP A 67 6.61 -4.18 5.59
C ASP A 67 7.92 -3.87 4.84
N GLN A 68 7.89 -2.98 3.84
CA GLN A 68 9.08 -2.59 3.07
C GLN A 68 9.79 -1.37 3.64
N TYR A 69 9.28 -0.75 4.71
CA TYR A 69 9.83 0.48 5.26
C TYR A 69 11.33 0.38 5.54
N ASP A 70 11.75 -0.60 6.34
CA ASP A 70 13.16 -0.76 6.73
C ASP A 70 14.09 -0.99 5.53
N ALA A 71 13.63 -1.73 4.52
CA ALA A 71 14.42 -2.01 3.31
C ALA A 71 14.59 -0.74 2.45
N VAL A 72 13.56 0.10 2.37
CA VAL A 72 13.60 1.36 1.63
C VAL A 72 14.45 2.39 2.37
N GLU A 73 14.30 2.53 3.69
CA GLU A 73 15.16 3.40 4.50
C GLU A 73 16.63 3.04 4.34
N ALA A 74 16.97 1.75 4.42
CA ALA A 74 18.33 1.27 4.20
C ALA A 74 18.84 1.56 2.77
N LEU A 75 17.97 1.51 1.76
CA LEU A 75 18.33 1.82 0.38
C LEU A 75 18.72 3.29 0.19
N PHE A 76 18.07 4.22 0.91
CA PHE A 76 18.27 5.66 0.76
C PHE A 76 19.15 6.31 1.84
N ALA A 77 19.50 5.61 2.92
CA ALA A 77 20.22 6.16 4.07
C ALA A 77 21.49 6.97 3.72
N GLU A 78 22.26 6.53 2.72
CA GLU A 78 23.52 7.15 2.30
C GLU A 78 23.42 7.80 0.90
N ARG A 79 22.20 7.99 0.40
CA ARG A 79 21.96 8.58 -0.92
C ARG A 79 21.69 10.09 -0.83
N PRO A 80 21.95 10.84 -1.92
CA PRO A 80 21.51 12.21 -2.02
C PRO A 80 20.01 12.40 -1.75
N LEU A 81 19.66 13.45 -1.02
CA LEU A 81 18.29 13.70 -0.56
C LEU A 81 17.30 14.00 -1.71
N ASP A 82 17.79 14.49 -2.85
CA ASP A 82 16.99 14.70 -4.05
C ASP A 82 16.53 13.38 -4.69
N GLU A 83 17.31 12.30 -4.59
CA GLU A 83 16.87 10.96 -5.00
C GLU A 83 15.69 10.48 -4.15
N TRP A 84 15.73 10.74 -2.83
CA TRP A 84 14.64 10.43 -1.93
C TRP A 84 13.36 11.18 -2.32
N TYR A 85 13.43 12.51 -2.49
CA TYR A 85 12.26 13.30 -2.89
C TYR A 85 11.68 12.89 -4.26
N ALA A 86 12.55 12.54 -5.22
CA ALA A 86 12.10 12.03 -6.50
C ALA A 86 11.33 10.71 -6.34
N PHE A 87 11.84 9.79 -5.52
CA PHE A 87 11.16 8.53 -5.19
C PHE A 87 9.80 8.77 -4.51
N GLN A 88 9.74 9.61 -3.48
CA GLN A 88 8.47 9.89 -2.77
C GLN A 88 7.39 10.39 -3.73
N LYS A 89 7.75 11.34 -4.60
CA LYS A 89 6.83 11.92 -5.59
C LYS A 89 6.34 10.88 -6.60
N ASP A 90 7.24 10.03 -7.10
CA ASP A 90 6.90 8.98 -8.07
C ASP A 90 6.02 7.90 -7.44
N LEU A 91 6.35 7.47 -6.22
CA LEU A 91 5.56 6.52 -5.43
C LEU A 91 4.12 7.03 -5.23
N TYR A 92 3.96 8.30 -4.84
CA TYR A 92 2.64 8.88 -4.62
C TYR A 92 1.85 9.02 -5.92
N ALA A 93 2.50 9.43 -7.01
CA ALA A 93 1.86 9.48 -8.32
C ALA A 93 1.39 8.08 -8.78
N HIS A 94 2.16 7.03 -8.50
CA HIS A 94 1.77 5.66 -8.80
C HIS A 94 0.61 5.19 -7.92
N LEU A 95 0.69 5.38 -6.61
CA LEU A 95 -0.29 4.84 -5.67
C LEU A 95 -1.63 5.57 -5.72
N PHE A 96 -1.64 6.90 -5.91
CA PHE A 96 -2.86 7.71 -5.82
C PHE A 96 -3.28 8.29 -7.18
N GLY A 97 -2.35 8.52 -8.11
CA GLY A 97 -2.61 9.01 -9.47
C GLY A 97 -1.81 10.27 -9.80
N GLN A 98 -1.75 10.63 -11.09
CA GLN A 98 -1.04 11.83 -11.54
C GLN A 98 -1.61 13.10 -10.88
N GLY A 99 -0.71 13.90 -10.29
CA GLY A 99 -1.06 15.10 -9.54
C GLY A 99 -1.02 14.92 -8.01
N SER A 100 -0.86 13.70 -7.49
CA SER A 100 -0.58 13.49 -6.07
C SER A 100 0.89 13.79 -5.79
N SER A 101 1.19 14.99 -5.29
CA SER A 101 2.48 15.31 -4.67
C SER A 101 2.54 14.97 -3.19
N GLU A 102 1.36 14.72 -2.59
CA GLU A 102 1.18 14.51 -1.15
C GLU A 102 0.16 13.39 -0.90
N LEU A 103 0.18 12.86 0.32
CA LEU A 103 -0.75 11.83 0.77
C LEU A 103 -2.14 12.43 1.08
N PRO A 104 -3.24 11.69 0.87
CA PRO A 104 -4.57 12.16 1.26
C PRO A 104 -4.67 12.38 2.78
N GLY A 105 -4.64 13.64 3.22
CA GLY A 105 -4.62 14.02 4.64
C GLY A 105 -3.27 14.55 5.14
N GLY A 106 -2.26 14.62 4.27
CA GLY A 106 -1.03 15.38 4.52
C GLY A 106 -1.33 16.86 4.72
N SER A 107 -0.54 17.49 5.58
CA SER A 107 -0.74 18.84 6.12
C SER A 107 -1.23 19.85 5.10
N GLN A 108 -2.46 20.34 5.29
CA GLN A 108 -2.89 21.66 4.79
C GLN A 108 -2.08 22.71 5.55
N GLY A 109 -0.85 22.96 5.13
CA GLY A 109 0.07 23.91 5.75
C GLY A 109 0.53 24.96 4.75
N SER A 110 -0.17 26.09 4.73
CA SER A 110 0.37 27.38 4.34
C SER A 110 -0.26 28.46 5.21
#